data_AF-A0A2E1W0P7-F1
#
_entry.id   AF-A0A2E1W0P7-F1
#
_cell.length_a   1.000
_cell.length_b   1.000
_cell.length_c   1.000
_cell.angle_alpha   90.00
_cell.angle_beta   90.00
_cell.angle_gamma   90.00
#
_symmetry.space_group_name_H-M   'P 1'
#
loop_
_entity.id
_entity.type
_entity.pdbx_description
1 polymer ?
#
loop_
_entity_poly.entity_id
_entity_poly.type
_entity_poly.pdbx_seq_one_letter_code
_entity_poly.pdbx_strand_id
1 'polypeptide(L)' 'MGYCAGLLHGVVEMVETLMPDRFCRPPQATAAQAVWVVVQYLENNPLALPENDTELVLRALENTYRCP' A
#
# COMPACT_ATOMS: atom_id res chain seq x y z
N MET A 1 -9.48 -15.71 0.11
CA MET A 1 -8.78 -14.41 0.19
C MET A 1 -9.78 -13.37 0.67
N GLY A 2 -9.41 -12.55 1.67
CA GLY A 2 -10.28 -11.49 2.19
C GLY A 2 -10.15 -10.18 1.42
N TYR A 3 -11.13 -9.29 1.56
CA TYR A 3 -11.22 -8.00 0.86
C TYR A 3 -9.90 -7.21 0.89
N CYS A 4 -9.31 -6.97 2.06
CA CYS A 4 -8.10 -6.14 2.20
C CYS A 4 -6.87 -6.72 1.47
N ALA A 5 -6.69 -8.05 1.51
CA ALA A 5 -5.57 -8.69 0.84
C ALA A 5 -5.72 -8.62 -0.69
N GLY A 6 -6.94 -8.77 -1.20
CA GLY A 6 -7.25 -8.61 -2.62
C GLY A 6 -7.06 -7.17 -3.10
N LEU A 7 -7.54 -6.20 -2.32
CA LEU A 7 -7.34 -4.78 -2.60
C LEU A 7 -5.85 -4.42 -2.66
N LEU A 8 -5.09 -4.81 -1.64
CA LEU A 8 -3.65 -4.54 -1.60
C LEU A 8 -2.92 -5.14 -2.80
N HIS A 9 -3.24 -6.39 -3.15
CA HIS A 9 -2.67 -7.04 -4.32
C HIS A 9 -2.97 -6.25 -5.61
N GLY A 10 -4.23 -5.87 -5.81
CA GLY A 10 -4.65 -5.11 -6.99
C GLY A 10 -3.97 -3.73 -7.08
N VAL A 11 -3.82 -3.03 -5.95
CA VAL A 11 -3.11 -1.73 -5.92
C VAL A 11 -1.63 -1.90 -6.28
N VAL A 12 -0.97 -2.92 -5.73
CA VAL A 12 0.44 -3.17 -6.03
C VAL A 12 0.64 -3.51 -7.50
N GLU A 13 -0.17 -4.43 -8.04
CA GLU A 13 -0.12 -4.82 -9.45
C GLU A 13 -0.41 -3.64 -10.38
N MET A 14 -1.40 -2.81 -10.03
CA MET A 14 -1.74 -1.60 -10.77
C MET A 14 -0.57 -0.61 -10.80
N VAL A 15 0.09 -0.36 -9.66
CA VAL A 15 1.22 0.56 -9.58
C VAL A 15 2.43 0.03 -10.34
N GLU A 16 2.79 -1.23 -10.15
CA GLU A 16 3.90 -1.87 -10.87
C GLU A 16 3.69 -1.82 -12.40
N THR A 17 2.44 -1.87 -12.87
CA THR A 17 2.11 -1.86 -14.31
C THR A 17 1.96 -0.46 -14.90
N LEU A 18 1.29 0.47 -14.20
CA LEU A 18 0.83 1.74 -14.76
C LEU A 18 1.57 2.96 -14.22
N MET A 19 2.16 2.87 -13.02
CA MET A 19 2.76 4.00 -12.31
C MET A 19 4.02 3.55 -11.54
N PRO A 20 5.03 2.97 -12.22
CA PRO A 20 6.14 2.28 -11.55
C PRO A 20 6.94 3.16 -10.58
N ASP A 21 6.92 4.48 -10.77
CA ASP A 21 7.63 5.44 -9.93
C ASP A 21 6.82 5.91 -8.70
N ARG A 22 5.59 5.39 -8.50
CA ARG A 22 4.71 5.83 -7.40
C ARG A 22 5.19 5.33 -6.05
N PHE A 23 5.72 4.11 -5.97
CA PHE A 23 6.43 3.58 -4.81
C PHE A 23 7.37 2.46 -5.25
N CYS A 24 8.46 2.26 -4.52
CA CYS A 24 9.49 1.28 -4.84
C CYS A 24 9.54 0.19 -3.79
N ARG A 25 8.66 -0.81 -3.94
CA ARG A 25 8.61 -1.95 -3.03
C ARG A 25 9.85 -2.84 -3.22
N PRO A 26 10.57 -3.22 -2.15
CA PRO A 26 11.68 -4.15 -2.24
C PRO A 26 11.21 -5.51 -2.78
N PRO A 27 11.96 -6.18 -3.68
CA PRO A 27 11.56 -7.46 -4.26
C PRO A 27 11.38 -8.58 -3.23
N GLN A 28 12.02 -8.46 -2.05
CA GLN A 28 11.89 -9.37 -0.93
C GLN A 28 10.66 -9.13 -0.04
N ALA A 29 9.91 -8.05 -0.26
CA ALA A 29 8.75 -7.73 0.57
C ALA A 29 7.59 -8.69 0.28
N THR A 30 7.22 -9.46 1.30
CA THR A 30 6.09 -10.38 1.23
C THR A 30 4.75 -9.65 1.24
N ALA A 31 3.68 -10.30 0.77
CA ALA A 31 2.32 -9.76 0.87
C ALA A 31 1.93 -9.45 2.33
N ALA A 32 2.36 -10.28 3.29
CA ALA A 32 2.10 -10.04 4.71
C ALA A 32 2.79 -8.77 5.22
N GLN A 33 4.03 -8.50 4.79
CA GLN A 33 4.73 -7.25 5.13
C GLN A 33 4.04 -6.04 4.50
N ALA A 34 3.57 -6.14 3.26
CA ALA A 34 2.81 -5.07 2.62
C ALA A 34 1.48 -4.78 3.35
N VAL A 35 0.76 -5.82 3.83
CA VAL A 35 -0.42 -5.64 4.68
C VAL A 35 -0.04 -4.92 5.98
N TRP A 36 1.06 -5.34 6.61
CA TRP A 36 1.51 -4.76 7.87
C TRP A 36 1.86 -3.27 7.73
N VAL A 37 2.44 -2.86 6.60
CA VAL A 37 2.67 -1.45 6.27
C VAL A 37 1.37 -0.63 6.28
N VAL A 38 0.31 -1.16 5.67
CA VAL A 38 -1.01 -0.48 5.64
C VAL A 38 -1.60 -0.38 7.05
N VAL A 39 -1.52 -1.47 7.84
CA VAL A 39 -2.00 -1.47 9.23
C VAL A 39 -1.27 -0.43 10.07
N GLN A 40 0.07 -0.41 10.01
CA GLN A 40 0.87 0.57 10.73
C GLN A 40 0.57 2.01 10.31
N TYR A 41 0.33 2.24 9.02
CA TYR A 41 -0.06 3.56 8.54
C TYR A 41 -1.39 4.02 9.15
N LEU A 42 -2.41 3.15 9.19
CA LEU A 42 -3.71 3.48 9.77
C LEU A 42 -3.63 3.71 11.28
N GLU A 43 -2.86 2.89 12.01
CA GLU A 43 -2.64 3.07 13.45
C GLU A 43 -1.98 4.41 13.77
N ASN A 44 -1.02 4.84 12.95
CA ASN A 44 -0.29 6.11 13.14
C ASN A 44 -1.03 7.32 12.55
N ASN A 45 -2.08 7.11 11.73
CA ASN A 45 -2.85 8.18 11.10
C ASN A 45 -4.36 7.98 11.35
N PRO A 46 -4.83 8.05 12.62
CA PRO A 46 -6.21 7.75 13.01
C PRO A 46 -7.25 8.74 12.43
N LEU A 47 -6.80 9.89 11.92
CA LEU A 47 -7.62 10.90 11.25
C LEU A 47 -7.56 10.83 9.72
N ALA A 48 -6.98 9.76 9.15
CA ALA A 48 -7.07 9.50 7.72
C ALA A 48 -8.54 9.23 7.35
N LEU A 49 -9.29 10.31 7.14
CA LEU A 49 -10.67 10.33 6.68
C LEU A 49 -10.77 9.65 5.31
N PRO A 50 -11.91 9.00 5.00
CA PRO A 50 -11.99 8.02 3.93
C PRO A 50 -11.97 8.71 2.57
N GLU A 51 -10.79 8.81 1.95
CA GLU A 51 -10.68 9.26 0.56
C GLU A 51 -11.00 8.13 -0.43
N ASN A 52 -10.74 6.87 -0.03
CA ASN A 52 -11.10 5.56 -0.62
C ASN A 52 -10.07 4.55 -0.09
N ASP A 53 -10.44 3.28 0.13
CA ASP A 53 -9.50 2.25 0.60
C ASP A 53 -8.27 2.14 -0.31
N THR A 54 -8.45 2.30 -1.64
CA THR A 54 -7.35 2.34 -2.62
C THR A 54 -6.35 3.46 -2.33
N GLU A 55 -6.85 4.67 -2.06
CA GLU A 55 -6.02 5.84 -1.76
C GLU A 55 -5.28 5.67 -0.43
N LEU A 56 -5.94 5.07 0.57
CA LEU A 56 -5.30 4.76 1.85
C LEU A 56 -4.15 3.76 1.67
N VAL A 57 -4.36 2.70 0.89
CA VAL A 57 -3.32 1.72 0.58
C VAL A 57 -2.16 2.38 -0.17
N LEU A 58 -2.47 3.19 -1.19
CA LEU A 58 -1.44 3.91 -1.97
C LEU A 58 -0.59 4.81 -1.08
N ARG A 59 -1.21 5.65 -0.24
CA ARG A 59 -0.49 6.55 0.68
C ARG A 59 0.35 5.79 1.69
N ALA A 60 -0.15 4.68 2.22
CA ALA A 60 0.59 3.85 3.16
C ALA A 60 1.86 3.26 2.53
N LEU A 61 1.73 2.72 1.31
CA LEU A 61 2.83 2.15 0.55
C LEU A 61 3.83 3.23 0.13
N GLU A 62 3.37 4.39 -0.36
CA GLU A 62 4.21 5.52 -0.76
C GLU A 62 5.00 6.10 0.41
N ASN A 63 4.38 6.23 1.59
CA ASN A 63 5.06 6.74 2.77
C ASN A 63 6.21 5.82 3.24
N THR A 64 6.05 4.50 3.06
CA THR A 64 7.00 3.49 3.53
C THR A 64 8.03 3.09 2.48
N TYR A 65 7.60 2.90 1.24
CA TYR A 65 8.39 2.44 0.10
C TYR A 65 8.73 3.60 -0.83
N ARG A 66 9.42 4.62 -0.31
CA ARG A 66 9.86 5.76 -1.12
C ARG A 66 10.88 5.32 -2.16
N CYS A 67 10.68 5.74 -3.40
CA CYS A 67 11.69 5.60 -4.44
C CYS A 67 12.90 6.52 -4.17
N PRO A 68 14.13 6.08 -4.51
CA PRO A 68 15.35 6.88 -4.38
C PRO A 68 15.43 8.05 -5.37
#